data_AF-A0A9P0GNP8-F1
#
_entry.id   AF-A0A9P0GNP8-F1
#
_cell.length_a   1.000
_cell.length_b   1.000
_cell.length_c   1.000
_cell.angle_alpha   90.00
_cell.angle_beta   90.00
_cell.angle_gamma   90.00
#
_symmetry.space_group_name_H-M   'P 1'
#
loop_
_entity.id
_entity.type
_entity.pdbx_description
1 polymer ?
#
loop_
_entity_poly.entity_id
_entity_poly.type
_entity_poly.pdbx_seq_one_letter_code
_entity_poly.pdbx_strand_id
1 'polypeptide(L)'
;MFGIFPVTNVLNLKYNTVCFKWLSPFTFYAIFSILGTLGLTILSFIRMCLSDFKLHLLDSFIFCLNALVVLLVFFRLAMDWPKLLSVFCKTETLLKNYPYQRNLKQRFIMILFVLSTAMFLEHSLAIANTYLNIDEEEVFKMNRTKLEQYFREEFPYIFEYTEYSLPLALLIFYINTCNVFYWCFIDTFIMIMSYAVAYRFKQINVQLKTGINKKHESILYWAKIREDYSQTAILCQKVNKRLGNIILISFGANMYFIVAQLYKGLV
;
A
#
# COMPACT_ATOMS: atom_id res chain seq x y z
N MET A 1 -11.84 0.13 2.84
CA MET A 1 -10.42 0.35 2.45
C MET A 1 -10.31 1.07 1.10
N PHE A 2 -11.01 2.21 0.93
CA PHE A 2 -10.80 3.18 -0.17
C PHE A 2 -10.62 2.60 -1.59
N GLY A 3 -11.36 1.54 -1.95
CA GLY A 3 -11.37 0.91 -3.28
C GLY A 3 -10.02 0.49 -3.88
N ILE A 4 -8.91 0.51 -3.12
CA ILE A 4 -7.58 0.19 -3.64
C ILE A 4 -7.51 -1.24 -4.18
N PHE A 5 -8.30 -2.15 -3.61
CA PHE A 5 -8.33 -3.55 -4.00
C PHE A 5 -9.77 -3.99 -4.29
N PRO A 6 -10.27 -3.82 -5.54
CA PRO A 6 -11.66 -4.08 -5.91
C PRO A 6 -11.95 -5.58 -6.05
N VAL A 7 -11.83 -6.32 -4.96
CA VAL A 7 -12.15 -7.75 -4.90
C VAL A 7 -13.47 -7.93 -4.18
N THR A 8 -14.38 -8.68 -4.79
CA THR A 8 -15.69 -8.99 -4.19
C THR A 8 -15.63 -10.31 -3.41
N ASN A 9 -16.52 -10.47 -2.42
CA ASN A 9 -16.66 -11.67 -1.58
C ASN A 9 -15.48 -12.02 -0.66
N VAL A 10 -14.70 -11.02 -0.22
CA VAL A 10 -13.53 -11.24 0.67
C VAL A 10 -13.90 -11.87 2.02
N LEU A 11 -15.14 -11.68 2.49
CA LEU A 11 -15.63 -12.20 3.77
C LEU A 11 -16.16 -13.65 3.70
N ASN A 12 -16.30 -14.23 2.51
CA ASN A 12 -16.77 -15.61 2.38
C ASN A 12 -15.67 -16.61 2.74
N LEU A 13 -16.02 -17.61 3.56
CA LEU A 13 -15.11 -18.68 3.99
C LEU A 13 -14.58 -19.55 2.84
N LYS A 14 -15.22 -19.52 1.67
CA LYS A 14 -14.81 -20.27 0.47
C LYS A 14 -14.00 -19.37 -0.47
N TYR A 15 -12.70 -19.65 -0.58
CA TYR A 15 -11.76 -18.92 -1.45
C TYR A 15 -12.16 -18.88 -2.94
N ASN A 16 -12.91 -19.90 -3.43
CA ASN A 16 -13.41 -19.97 -4.81
C ASN A 16 -14.46 -18.88 -5.16
N THR A 17 -15.00 -18.18 -4.16
CA THR A 17 -16.02 -17.14 -4.40
C THR A 17 -15.43 -15.73 -4.53
N VAL A 18 -14.14 -15.59 -4.21
CA VAL A 18 -13.39 -14.34 -4.28
C VAL A 18 -13.09 -14.04 -5.75
N CYS A 19 -13.72 -13.01 -6.29
CA CYS A 19 -13.59 -12.66 -7.70
C CYS A 19 -13.60 -11.14 -7.91
N PHE A 20 -12.93 -10.71 -8.97
CA PHE A 20 -13.04 -9.35 -9.49
C PHE A 20 -14.32 -9.25 -10.33
N LYS A 21 -15.10 -8.17 -10.13
CA LYS A 21 -16.30 -7.87 -10.91
C LYS A 21 -16.25 -6.43 -11.39
N TRP A 22 -16.42 -6.21 -12.70
CA TRP A 22 -16.44 -4.88 -13.28
C TRP A 22 -17.61 -4.02 -12.77
N LEU A 23 -18.81 -4.60 -12.67
CA LEU A 23 -20.01 -3.93 -12.16
C LEU A 23 -20.11 -3.95 -10.61
N SER A 24 -19.00 -3.72 -9.91
CA SER A 24 -18.98 -3.63 -8.44
C SER A 24 -18.85 -2.17 -7.99
N PRO A 25 -19.53 -1.74 -6.90
CA PRO A 25 -19.31 -0.41 -6.33
C PRO A 25 -17.83 -0.16 -5.96
N PHE A 26 -17.08 -1.21 -5.62
CA PHE A 26 -15.65 -1.12 -5.34
C PHE A 26 -14.83 -0.76 -6.59
N THR A 27 -15.23 -1.27 -7.76
CA THR A 27 -14.56 -0.99 -9.04
C THR A 27 -14.84 0.45 -9.49
N PHE A 28 -16.07 0.94 -9.32
CA PHE A 28 -16.40 2.34 -9.59
C PHE A 28 -15.60 3.29 -8.69
N TYR A 29 -15.51 2.97 -7.40
CA TYR A 29 -14.68 3.74 -6.48
C TYR A 29 -13.21 3.73 -6.89
N ALA A 30 -12.66 2.57 -7.27
CA ALA A 30 -11.28 2.46 -7.75
C ALA A 30 -11.02 3.33 -8.99
N ILE A 31 -11.95 3.33 -9.95
CA ILE A 31 -11.87 4.17 -11.16
C ILE A 31 -11.92 5.65 -10.79
N PHE A 32 -12.82 6.04 -9.89
CA PHE A 32 -12.89 7.42 -9.39
C PHE A 32 -11.57 7.86 -8.74
N SER A 33 -11.00 7.02 -7.87
CA SER A 33 -9.69 7.29 -7.25
C SER A 33 -8.56 7.39 -8.27
N ILE A 34 -8.55 6.52 -9.30
CA ILE A 34 -7.57 6.58 -10.39
C ILE A 34 -7.69 7.90 -11.15
N LEU A 35 -8.90 8.31 -11.54
CA LEU A 35 -9.14 9.55 -12.28
C LEU A 35 -8.77 10.79 -11.44
N GLY A 36 -9.17 10.81 -10.17
CA GLY A 36 -8.83 11.90 -9.25
C GLY A 36 -7.31 12.03 -9.09
N THR A 37 -6.62 10.93 -8.81
CA THR A 37 -5.16 10.91 -8.64
C THR A 37 -4.43 11.25 -9.93
N LEU A 38 -4.93 10.79 -11.09
CA LEU A 38 -4.41 11.14 -12.40
C LEU A 38 -4.49 12.66 -12.63
N GLY A 39 -5.63 13.28 -12.29
CA GLY A 39 -5.81 14.73 -12.36
C GLY A 39 -4.77 15.47 -11.51
N LEU A 40 -4.59 15.08 -10.24
CA LEU A 40 -3.57 15.69 -9.37
C LEU A 40 -2.14 15.49 -9.91
N THR A 41 -1.86 14.32 -10.48
CA THR A 41 -0.54 14.02 -11.09
C THR A 41 -0.26 14.90 -12.30
N ILE A 42 -1.25 15.11 -13.16
CA ILE A 42 -1.11 15.98 -14.34
C ILE A 42 -0.91 17.44 -13.91
N LEU A 43 -1.70 17.93 -12.95
CA LEU A 43 -1.59 19.31 -12.47
C LEU A 43 -0.25 19.57 -11.75
N SER A 44 0.20 18.65 -10.91
CA SER A 44 1.53 18.74 -10.28
C SER A 44 2.67 18.68 -11.30
N PHE A 45 2.54 17.87 -12.35
CA PHE A 45 3.51 17.84 -13.46
C PHE A 45 3.56 19.16 -14.24
N ILE A 46 2.39 19.70 -14.62
CA ILE A 46 2.30 20.99 -15.33
C ILE A 46 2.96 22.09 -14.50
N ARG A 47 2.65 22.16 -13.19
CA ARG A 47 3.27 23.15 -12.31
C ARG A 47 4.79 22.98 -12.21
N MET A 48 5.28 21.75 -12.12
CA MET A 48 6.72 21.48 -12.13
C MET A 48 7.39 21.93 -13.43
N CYS A 49 6.71 21.84 -14.58
CA CYS A 49 7.25 22.29 -15.87
C CYS A 49 7.18 23.81 -16.08
N LEU A 50 6.19 24.48 -15.49
CA LEU A 50 5.99 25.92 -15.66
C LEU A 50 6.74 26.77 -14.63
N SER A 51 7.07 26.21 -13.46
CA SER A 51 7.84 26.87 -12.41
C SER A 51 9.33 26.53 -12.49
N ASP A 52 10.18 27.39 -11.94
CA ASP A 52 11.59 27.07 -11.72
C ASP A 52 11.74 25.80 -10.88
N PHE A 53 12.76 24.99 -11.19
CA PHE A 53 12.98 23.72 -10.50
C PHE A 53 13.20 23.93 -9.00
N LYS A 54 12.28 23.39 -8.19
CA LYS A 54 12.36 23.34 -6.73
C LYS A 54 12.06 21.91 -6.27
N LEU A 55 12.82 21.41 -5.31
CA LEU A 55 12.66 20.04 -4.81
C LEU A 55 11.24 19.74 -4.33
N HIS A 56 10.58 20.70 -3.68
CA HIS A 56 9.19 20.54 -3.22
C HIS A 56 8.21 20.29 -4.38
N LEU A 57 8.43 20.86 -5.57
CA LEU A 57 7.58 20.64 -6.74
C LEU A 57 7.73 19.19 -7.24
N LEU A 58 8.96 18.68 -7.23
CA LEU A 58 9.26 17.30 -7.57
C LEU A 58 8.64 16.33 -6.56
N ASP A 59 8.66 16.67 -5.27
CA ASP A 59 8.04 15.87 -4.20
C ASP A 59 6.54 15.69 -4.43
N SER A 60 5.82 16.79 -4.71
CA SER A 60 4.38 16.74 -4.96
C SER A 60 4.05 15.88 -6.19
N PHE A 61 4.85 16.00 -7.26
CA PHE A 61 4.67 15.19 -8.47
C PHE A 61 4.95 13.71 -8.22
N ILE A 62 6.09 13.37 -7.60
CA ILE A 62 6.46 11.97 -7.32
C ILE A 62 5.47 11.33 -6.35
N PHE A 63 4.96 12.07 -5.37
CA PHE A 63 3.91 11.60 -4.48
C PHE A 63 2.63 11.22 -5.23
N CYS A 64 2.11 12.11 -6.08
CA CYS A 64 0.91 11.82 -6.87
C CYS A 64 1.14 10.68 -7.87
N LEU A 65 2.29 10.68 -8.54
CA LEU A 65 2.68 9.63 -9.49
C LEU A 65 2.77 8.26 -8.81
N ASN A 66 3.40 8.18 -7.64
CA ASN A 66 3.50 6.96 -6.87
C ASN A 66 2.11 6.42 -6.52
N ALA A 67 1.22 7.27 -5.99
CA ALA A 67 -0.15 6.88 -5.67
C ALA A 67 -0.92 6.36 -6.89
N LEU A 68 -0.76 7.02 -8.05
CA LEU A 68 -1.36 6.58 -9.31
C LEU A 68 -0.84 5.20 -9.73
N VAL A 69 0.48 5.00 -9.70
CA VAL A 69 1.10 3.72 -10.05
C VAL A 69 0.63 2.62 -9.10
N VAL A 70 0.58 2.88 -7.79
CA VAL A 70 0.04 1.95 -6.78
C VAL A 70 -1.38 1.55 -7.14
N LEU A 71 -2.27 2.50 -7.40
CA LEU A 71 -3.66 2.21 -7.79
C LEU A 71 -3.74 1.32 -9.04
N LEU A 72 -2.99 1.64 -10.10
CA LEU A 72 -2.99 0.86 -11.34
C LEU A 72 -2.47 -0.57 -11.12
N VAL A 73 -1.43 -0.71 -10.32
CA VAL A 73 -0.83 -1.99 -9.97
C VAL A 73 -1.79 -2.84 -9.14
N PHE A 74 -2.44 -2.28 -8.13
CA PHE A 74 -3.41 -3.01 -7.31
C PHE A 74 -4.70 -3.33 -8.07
N PHE A 75 -5.12 -2.47 -8.99
CA PHE A 75 -6.23 -2.74 -9.89
C PHE A 75 -5.94 -3.96 -10.79
N ARG A 76 -4.75 -4.03 -11.38
CA ARG A 76 -4.28 -5.21 -12.14
C ARG A 76 -4.17 -6.44 -11.24
N LEU A 77 -3.60 -6.28 -10.05
CA LEU A 77 -3.46 -7.37 -9.08
C LEU A 77 -4.82 -7.94 -8.67
N ALA A 78 -5.85 -7.10 -8.52
CA ALA A 78 -7.20 -7.55 -8.17
C ALA A 78 -7.78 -8.50 -9.24
N MET A 79 -7.48 -8.29 -10.52
CA MET A 79 -7.90 -9.19 -11.61
C MET A 79 -7.20 -10.55 -11.55
N ASP A 80 -5.91 -10.57 -11.21
CA ASP A 80 -5.12 -11.80 -11.09
C ASP A 80 -5.19 -12.44 -9.70
N TRP A 81 -5.82 -11.78 -8.74
CA TRP A 81 -5.92 -12.21 -7.34
C TRP A 81 -6.50 -13.62 -7.16
N PRO A 82 -7.59 -14.03 -7.86
CA PRO A 82 -8.12 -15.38 -7.69
C PRO A 82 -7.11 -16.47 -8.06
N LYS A 83 -6.29 -16.23 -9.10
CA LYS A 83 -5.24 -17.16 -9.51
C LYS A 83 -4.16 -17.26 -8.43
N LEU A 84 -3.73 -16.12 -7.89
CA LEU A 84 -2.73 -16.10 -6.81
C LEU A 84 -3.26 -16.80 -5.55
N LEU A 85 -4.49 -16.47 -5.15
CA LEU A 85 -5.17 -17.07 -3.99
C LEU A 85 -5.29 -18.59 -4.13
N SER A 86 -5.61 -19.10 -5.33
CA SER A 86 -5.69 -20.55 -5.57
C SER A 86 -4.36 -21.27 -5.29
N VAL A 87 -3.21 -20.65 -5.60
CA VAL A 87 -1.89 -21.22 -5.34
C VAL A 87 -1.57 -21.21 -3.84
N PHE A 88 -1.94 -20.14 -3.14
CA PHE A 88 -1.83 -20.07 -1.68
C PHE A 88 -2.68 -21.15 -1.01
N CYS A 89 -3.95 -21.30 -1.39
CA CYS A 89 -4.84 -22.31 -0.82
C CYS A 89 -4.34 -23.73 -1.08
N LYS A 90 -3.82 -24.03 -2.27
CA LYS A 90 -3.19 -25.34 -2.56
C LYS A 90 -1.98 -25.62 -1.67
N THR A 91 -1.16 -24.62 -1.39
CA THR A 91 0.01 -24.78 -0.51
C THR A 91 -0.41 -24.92 0.95
N GLU A 92 -1.48 -24.21 1.35
CA GLU A 92 -2.05 -24.31 2.70
C GLU A 92 -2.67 -25.68 2.98
N THR A 93 -3.38 -26.27 2.01
CA THR A 93 -3.92 -27.63 2.17
C THR A 93 -2.84 -28.69 2.28
N LEU A 94 -1.74 -28.56 1.53
CA LEU A 94 -0.57 -29.45 1.63
C LEU A 94 0.06 -29.40 3.02
N LEU A 95 0.19 -28.20 3.59
CA LEU A 95 0.81 -27.96 4.90
C LEU A 95 -0.18 -28.05 6.07
N LYS A 96 -1.41 -28.53 5.86
CA LYS A 96 -2.46 -28.55 6.89
C LYS A 96 -2.07 -29.32 8.16
N ASN A 97 -1.32 -30.40 8.00
CA ASN A 97 -0.91 -31.29 9.10
C ASN A 97 0.39 -30.83 9.79
N TYR A 98 1.03 -29.78 9.29
CA TYR A 98 2.22 -29.23 9.93
C TYR A 98 1.83 -28.48 11.20
N PRO A 99 2.73 -28.39 12.20
CA PRO A 99 2.46 -27.64 13.41
C PRO A 99 2.03 -26.20 13.06
N TYR A 100 0.78 -25.89 13.38
CA TYR A 100 0.17 -24.60 13.10
C TYR A 100 0.52 -23.63 14.22
N GLN A 101 1.22 -22.54 13.92
CA GLN A 101 1.35 -21.46 14.88
C GLN A 101 0.02 -20.72 14.95
N ARG A 102 -0.67 -20.82 16.09
CA ARG A 102 -1.96 -20.18 16.36
C ARG A 102 -1.98 -18.65 16.12
N ASN A 103 -0.81 -18.00 16.02
CA ASN A 103 -0.69 -16.55 16.05
C ASN A 103 -0.56 -15.89 14.66
N LEU A 104 -0.69 -16.61 13.54
CA LEU A 104 -0.54 -16.02 12.19
C LEU A 104 -1.54 -14.87 11.95
N LYS A 105 -2.83 -15.13 12.21
CA LYS A 105 -3.89 -14.12 12.08
C LYS A 105 -3.64 -12.91 12.99
N GLN A 106 -3.25 -13.16 14.23
CA GLN A 106 -2.94 -12.09 15.19
C GLN A 106 -1.76 -11.22 14.72
N ARG A 107 -0.72 -11.84 14.16
CA ARG A 107 0.43 -11.10 13.61
C ARG A 107 0.05 -10.27 12.39
N PHE A 108 -0.80 -10.77 11.48
CA PHE A 108 -1.32 -9.96 10.39
C PHE A 108 -2.14 -8.77 10.88
N ILE A 109 -3.02 -8.98 11.85
CA ILE A 109 -3.81 -7.91 12.46
C ILE A 109 -2.89 -6.88 13.13
N MET A 110 -1.86 -7.33 13.84
CA MET A 110 -0.89 -6.46 14.50
C MET A 110 -0.12 -5.62 13.49
N ILE A 111 0.40 -6.20 12.41
CA ILE A 111 1.11 -5.47 11.35
C ILE A 111 0.19 -4.41 10.74
N LEU A 112 -1.04 -4.79 10.36
CA LEU A 112 -2.04 -3.86 9.82
C LEU A 112 -2.34 -2.72 10.80
N PHE A 113 -2.59 -3.05 12.06
CA PHE A 113 -2.98 -2.09 13.08
C PHE A 113 -1.86 -1.10 13.38
N VAL A 114 -0.65 -1.58 13.63
CA VAL A 114 0.51 -0.75 13.96
C VAL A 114 0.83 0.21 12.82
N LEU A 115 0.92 -0.29 11.58
CA LEU A 115 1.27 0.54 10.43
C LEU A 115 0.18 1.54 10.07
N SER A 116 -1.09 1.13 10.13
CA SER A 116 -2.21 2.04 9.86
C SER A 116 -2.30 3.14 10.92
N THR A 117 -2.02 2.82 12.19
CA THR A 117 -2.01 3.80 13.28
C THR A 117 -0.84 4.76 13.13
N ALA A 118 0.36 4.27 12.82
CA ALA A 118 1.53 5.12 12.59
C ALA A 118 1.29 6.10 11.44
N MET A 119 0.78 5.63 10.29
CA MET A 119 0.45 6.49 9.16
C MET A 119 -0.62 7.53 9.51
N PHE A 120 -1.67 7.13 10.24
CA PHE A 120 -2.72 8.06 10.66
C PHE A 120 -2.18 9.17 11.57
N LEU A 121 -1.34 8.79 12.54
CA LEU A 121 -0.71 9.75 13.45
C LEU A 121 0.23 10.70 12.70
N GLU A 122 1.09 10.17 11.82
CA GLU A 122 2.02 10.96 11.03
C GLU A 122 1.28 11.98 10.16
N HIS A 123 0.26 11.54 9.42
CA HIS A 123 -0.53 12.43 8.57
C HIS A 123 -1.28 13.49 9.39
N SER A 124 -1.86 13.10 10.53
CA SER A 124 -2.58 14.02 11.42
C SER A 124 -1.64 15.06 12.04
N LEU A 125 -0.44 14.66 12.44
CA LEU A 125 0.57 15.56 12.99
C LEU A 125 1.12 16.51 11.92
N ALA A 126 1.31 16.04 10.69
CA ALA A 126 1.72 16.89 9.57
C ALA A 126 0.67 17.99 9.30
N ILE A 127 -0.61 17.60 9.21
CA ILE A 127 -1.73 18.54 9.04
C ILE A 127 -1.77 19.56 10.19
N ALA A 128 -1.68 19.09 11.44
CA ALA A 128 -1.70 19.96 12.61
C ALA A 128 -0.51 20.92 12.61
N ASN A 129 0.69 20.44 12.27
CA ASN A 129 1.88 21.27 12.20
C ASN A 129 1.76 22.36 11.14
N THR A 130 1.31 22.04 9.92
CA THR A 130 1.08 23.07 8.90
C THR A 130 0.04 24.07 9.37
N TYR A 131 -1.10 23.61 9.89
CA TYR A 131 -2.19 24.49 10.31
C TYR A 131 -1.81 25.42 11.47
N LEU A 132 -1.00 24.93 12.43
CA LEU A 132 -0.56 25.72 13.58
C LEU A 132 0.51 26.75 13.22
N ASN A 133 1.33 26.49 12.20
CA ASN A 133 2.40 27.40 11.76
C ASN A 133 1.91 28.53 10.84
N ILE A 134 0.62 28.58 10.50
CA ILE A 134 0.03 29.67 9.74
C ILE A 134 -0.06 30.92 10.62
N ASP A 135 0.59 31.99 10.18
CA ASP A 135 0.56 33.30 10.83
C ASP A 135 -0.82 33.98 10.62
N GLU A 136 -1.56 34.15 11.70
CA GLU A 136 -2.90 34.75 11.67
C GLU A 136 -2.88 36.24 11.29
N GLU A 137 -1.79 36.95 11.59
CA GLU A 137 -1.67 38.37 11.25
C GLU A 137 -1.50 38.57 9.75
N GLU A 138 -0.72 37.73 9.08
CA GLU A 138 -0.57 37.76 7.62
C GLU A 138 -1.87 37.36 6.91
N VAL A 139 -2.55 36.33 7.41
CA VAL A 139 -3.83 35.88 6.84
C VAL A 139 -4.91 36.96 6.95
N PHE A 140 -4.97 37.66 8.09
CA PHE A 140 -5.90 38.76 8.28
C PHE A 140 -5.62 39.91 7.30
N LYS A 141 -4.35 40.27 7.08
CA LYS A 141 -3.96 41.29 6.08
C LYS A 141 -4.37 40.91 4.65
N MET A 142 -4.42 39.62 4.33
CA MET A 142 -4.84 39.11 3.02
C MET A 142 -6.36 38.95 2.87
N ASN A 143 -7.17 39.31 3.89
CA ASN A 143 -8.62 39.08 3.93
C ASN A 143 -9.03 37.61 3.66
N ARG A 144 -8.21 36.65 4.11
CA ARG A 144 -8.47 35.21 3.95
C ARG A 144 -8.85 34.57 5.27
N THR A 145 -9.47 33.39 5.20
CA THR A 145 -9.62 32.54 6.40
C THR A 145 -8.36 31.69 6.59
N LYS A 146 -8.04 31.34 7.85
CA LYS A 146 -6.91 30.46 8.17
C LYS A 146 -6.99 29.12 7.44
N LEU A 147 -8.21 28.59 7.28
CA LEU A 147 -8.49 27.36 6.55
C LEU A 147 -8.30 27.52 5.03
N GLU A 148 -8.65 28.65 4.45
CA GLU A 148 -8.33 28.94 3.04
C GLU A 148 -6.81 28.99 2.82
N GLN A 149 -6.08 29.67 3.72
CA GLN A 149 -4.62 29.76 3.62
C GLN A 149 -3.97 28.38 3.70
N TYR A 150 -4.41 27.55 4.65
CA TYR A 150 -3.97 26.15 4.76
C TYR A 150 -4.14 25.38 3.44
N PHE A 151 -5.32 25.44 2.82
CA PHE A 151 -5.55 24.72 1.56
C PHE A 151 -4.74 25.25 0.39
N ARG A 152 -4.46 26.56 0.36
CA ARG A 152 -3.60 27.17 -0.66
C ARG A 152 -2.13 26.78 -0.49
N GLU A 153 -1.66 26.64 0.75
CA GLU A 153 -0.29 26.20 1.04
C GLU A 153 -0.08 24.70 0.80
N GLU A 154 -1.05 23.87 1.19
CA GLU A 154 -0.99 22.41 1.01
C GLU A 154 -1.22 21.97 -0.44
N PHE A 155 -2.12 22.64 -1.16
CA PHE A 155 -2.46 22.31 -2.55
C PHE A 155 -2.21 23.45 -3.55
N PRO A 156 -0.98 23.98 -3.62
CA PRO A 156 -0.74 25.13 -4.46
C PRO A 156 -0.80 24.78 -5.96
N TYR A 157 -0.66 23.50 -6.32
CA TYR A 157 -0.83 23.02 -7.70
C TYR A 157 -2.27 23.10 -8.23
N ILE A 158 -3.26 23.42 -7.39
CA ILE A 158 -4.64 23.68 -7.83
C ILE A 158 -5.00 25.13 -7.62
N PHE A 159 -4.80 25.66 -6.40
CA PHE A 159 -5.26 26.99 -6.04
C PHE A 159 -4.43 28.15 -6.59
N GLU A 160 -3.35 27.87 -7.31
CA GLU A 160 -2.62 28.84 -8.14
C GLU A 160 -3.37 29.14 -9.45
N TYR A 161 -4.10 28.15 -10.00
CA TYR A 161 -4.81 28.26 -11.28
C TYR A 161 -6.34 28.36 -11.12
N THR A 162 -6.88 28.03 -9.94
CA THR A 162 -8.31 28.05 -9.66
C THR A 162 -8.62 28.91 -8.43
N GLU A 163 -9.76 29.59 -8.46
CA GLU A 163 -10.28 30.27 -7.27
C GLU A 163 -10.58 29.27 -6.14
N TYR A 164 -10.42 29.75 -4.91
CA TYR A 164 -10.72 28.92 -3.74
C TYR A 164 -12.22 28.66 -3.66
N SER A 165 -12.58 27.38 -3.55
CA SER A 165 -13.92 26.96 -3.17
C SER A 165 -13.82 25.82 -2.16
N LEU A 166 -14.57 25.94 -1.07
CA LEU A 166 -14.56 24.94 0.00
C LEU A 166 -14.89 23.51 -0.49
N PRO A 167 -15.88 23.28 -1.38
CA PRO A 167 -16.17 21.94 -1.88
C PRO A 167 -15.00 21.32 -2.65
N LEU A 168 -14.31 22.12 -3.47
CA LEU A 168 -13.13 21.67 -4.23
C LEU A 168 -11.98 21.35 -3.27
N ALA A 169 -11.73 22.22 -2.29
CA ALA A 169 -10.70 22.02 -1.27
C ALA A 169 -10.90 20.71 -0.49
N LEU A 170 -12.14 20.44 -0.05
CA LEU A 170 -12.48 19.20 0.65
C LEU A 170 -12.32 17.96 -0.24
N LEU A 171 -12.67 18.05 -1.53
CA LEU A 171 -12.48 16.96 -2.48
C LEU A 171 -10.99 16.64 -2.68
N ILE A 172 -10.16 17.66 -2.87
CA ILE A 172 -8.70 17.51 -3.05
C ILE A 172 -8.09 16.92 -1.79
N PHE A 173 -8.44 17.46 -0.63
CA PHE A 173 -7.99 16.96 0.66
C PHE A 173 -8.31 15.47 0.82
N TYR A 174 -9.53 15.07 0.49
CA TYR A 174 -9.94 13.68 0.52
C TYR A 174 -9.12 12.78 -0.42
N ILE A 175 -8.90 13.19 -1.67
CA ILE A 175 -8.08 12.44 -2.63
C ILE A 175 -6.63 12.35 -2.12
N ASN A 176 -6.08 13.43 -1.57
CA ASN A 176 -4.74 13.48 -1.02
C ASN A 176 -4.56 12.52 0.18
N THR A 177 -5.51 12.54 1.13
CA THR A 177 -5.53 11.57 2.24
C THR A 177 -5.64 10.13 1.74
N CYS A 178 -6.42 9.89 0.67
CA CYS A 178 -6.45 8.58 0.03
C CYS A 178 -5.08 8.19 -0.56
N ASN A 179 -4.34 9.13 -1.17
CA ASN A 179 -3.01 8.87 -1.70
C ASN A 179 -2.01 8.47 -0.61
N VAL A 180 -2.03 9.14 0.55
CA VAL A 180 -1.22 8.75 1.72
C VAL A 180 -1.57 7.32 2.16
N PHE A 181 -2.86 6.99 2.20
CA PHE A 181 -3.30 5.64 2.53
C PHE A 181 -2.80 4.60 1.50
N TYR A 182 -2.85 4.92 0.21
CA TYR A 182 -2.38 4.03 -0.86
C TYR A 182 -0.89 3.73 -0.75
N TRP A 183 -0.09 4.75 -0.44
CA TRP A 183 1.34 4.60 -0.20
C TRP A 183 1.63 3.68 1.00
N CYS A 184 0.95 3.84 2.13
CA CYS A 184 1.12 2.94 3.27
C CYS A 184 0.61 1.51 2.98
N PHE A 185 -0.45 1.40 2.18
CA PHE A 185 -1.07 0.11 1.87
C PHE A 185 -0.16 -0.80 1.03
N ILE A 186 0.56 -0.26 0.04
CA ILE A 186 1.49 -1.08 -0.77
C ILE A 186 2.57 -1.73 0.10
N ASP A 187 3.15 -0.99 1.04
CA ASP A 187 4.21 -1.48 1.92
C ASP A 187 3.67 -2.52 2.90
N THR A 188 2.51 -2.23 3.50
CA THR A 188 1.82 -3.16 4.40
C THR A 188 1.45 -4.46 3.68
N PHE A 189 0.98 -4.37 2.45
CA PHE A 189 0.66 -5.53 1.63
C PHE A 189 1.89 -6.37 1.32
N ILE A 190 3.00 -5.76 0.91
CA ILE A 190 4.27 -6.45 0.65
C ILE A 190 4.75 -7.18 1.92
N MET A 191 4.69 -6.53 3.08
CA MET A 191 5.06 -7.13 4.36
C MET A 191 4.21 -8.36 4.69
N ILE A 192 2.89 -8.28 4.56
CA ILE A 192 1.98 -9.39 4.83
C ILE A 192 2.26 -10.56 3.88
N MET A 193 2.43 -10.29 2.59
CA MET A 193 2.69 -11.32 1.59
C MET A 193 4.04 -12.01 1.81
N SER A 194 5.07 -11.22 2.12
CA SER A 194 6.41 -11.73 2.45
C SER A 194 6.38 -12.59 3.70
N TYR A 195 5.68 -12.12 4.74
CA TYR A 195 5.50 -12.88 5.97
C TYR A 195 4.72 -14.17 5.74
N ALA A 196 3.67 -14.16 4.91
CA ALA A 196 2.86 -15.33 4.60
C ALA A 196 3.70 -16.46 3.98
N VAL A 197 4.58 -16.12 3.03
CA VAL A 197 5.48 -17.09 2.40
C VAL A 197 6.56 -17.56 3.38
N ALA A 198 7.22 -16.63 4.10
CA ALA A 198 8.23 -16.97 5.10
C ALA A 198 7.68 -17.87 6.21
N TYR A 199 6.42 -17.66 6.59
CA TYR A 199 5.72 -18.50 7.55
C TYR A 199 5.62 -19.95 7.09
N ARG A 200 5.32 -20.22 5.82
CA ARG A 200 5.25 -21.59 5.29
C ARG A 200 6.61 -22.29 5.35
N PHE A 201 7.69 -21.60 4.97
CA PHE A 201 9.05 -22.13 5.15
C PHE A 201 9.37 -22.42 6.61
N LYS A 202 8.94 -21.55 7.54
CA LYS A 202 9.11 -21.78 8.97
C LYS A 202 8.40 -23.03 9.45
N GLN A 203 7.18 -23.31 8.97
CA GLN A 203 6.47 -24.55 9.29
C GLN A 203 7.27 -25.79 8.86
N ILE A 204 7.81 -25.77 7.64
CA ILE A 204 8.65 -26.86 7.12
C ILE A 204 9.91 -27.03 7.96
N ASN A 205 10.58 -25.93 8.32
CA ASN A 205 11.78 -25.96 9.15
C ASN A 205 11.52 -26.54 10.55
N VAL A 206 10.35 -26.27 11.15
CA VAL A 206 9.96 -26.87 12.43
C VAL A 206 9.77 -28.37 12.28
N GLN A 207 9.03 -28.80 11.24
CA GLN A 207 8.79 -30.22 10.98
C GLN A 207 10.11 -30.98 10.74
N LEU A 208 11.02 -30.39 9.96
CA LEU A 208 12.33 -30.96 9.68
C LEU A 208 13.15 -31.16 10.96
N LYS A 209 13.16 -30.16 11.88
CA LYS A 209 13.81 -30.29 13.19
C LYS A 209 13.18 -31.40 14.04
N THR A 210 11.86 -31.53 14.02
CA THR A 210 11.16 -32.63 14.74
C THR A 210 11.54 -34.00 14.17
N GLY A 211 11.64 -34.13 12.85
CA GLY A 211 12.05 -35.37 12.19
C GLY A 211 13.48 -35.79 12.53
N ILE A 212 14.43 -34.83 12.53
CA ILE A 212 15.83 -35.09 12.93
C ILE A 212 15.90 -35.64 14.36
N ASN A 213 15.14 -35.06 15.28
CA ASN A 213 15.15 -35.46 16.69
C ASN A 213 14.56 -36.86 16.92
N LYS A 214 13.72 -37.38 16.01
CA LYS A 214 13.04 -38.67 16.15
C LYS A 214 13.86 -39.89 15.69
N LYS A 215 15.06 -39.70 15.11
CA LYS A 215 16.07 -40.71 14.69
C LYS A 215 15.64 -41.87 13.78
N HIS A 216 14.35 -42.23 13.68
CA HIS A 216 13.82 -43.37 12.94
C HIS A 216 12.61 -43.00 12.05
N GLU A 217 12.71 -41.90 11.31
CA GLU A 217 11.69 -41.52 10.31
C GLU A 217 11.97 -42.20 8.96
N SER A 218 10.89 -42.67 8.29
CA SER A 218 10.98 -43.42 7.03
C SER A 218 11.52 -42.58 5.86
N ILE A 219 12.00 -43.23 4.80
CA ILE A 219 12.44 -42.52 3.58
C ILE A 219 11.29 -41.73 2.94
N LEU A 220 10.06 -42.24 3.06
CA LEU A 220 8.84 -41.59 2.58
C LEU A 220 8.56 -40.29 3.33
N TYR A 221 8.85 -40.23 4.63
CA TYR A 221 8.73 -39.00 5.42
C TYR A 221 9.65 -37.90 4.89
N TRP A 222 10.93 -38.22 4.65
CA TRP A 222 11.91 -37.26 4.11
C TRP A 222 11.59 -36.84 2.67
N ALA A 223 11.13 -37.78 1.85
CA ALA A 223 10.64 -37.48 0.51
C ALA A 223 9.47 -36.50 0.55
N LYS A 224 8.54 -36.67 1.49
CA LYS A 224 7.39 -35.78 1.65
C LYS A 224 7.77 -34.37 2.05
N ILE A 225 8.69 -34.21 3.01
CA ILE A 225 9.20 -32.88 3.41
C ILE A 225 9.88 -32.17 2.23
N ARG A 226 10.66 -32.89 1.43
CA ARG A 226 11.32 -32.33 0.24
C ARG A 226 10.30 -31.88 -0.80
N GLU A 227 9.25 -32.66 -1.03
CA GLU A 227 8.15 -32.30 -1.92
C GLU A 227 7.46 -31.03 -1.42
N ASP A 228 7.09 -30.96 -0.14
CA ASP A 228 6.41 -29.80 0.46
C ASP A 228 7.28 -28.52 0.41
N TYR A 229 8.59 -28.66 0.61
CA TYR A 229 9.55 -27.57 0.40
C TYR A 229 9.58 -27.10 -1.05
N SER A 230 9.62 -28.02 -2.00
CA SER A 230 9.63 -27.70 -3.43
C SER A 230 8.34 -26.97 -3.84
N GLN A 231 7.19 -27.39 -3.34
CA GLN A 231 5.91 -26.71 -3.57
C GLN A 231 5.89 -25.29 -2.96
N THR A 232 6.47 -25.13 -1.77
CA THR A 232 6.58 -23.81 -1.12
C THR A 232 7.55 -22.88 -1.86
N ALA A 233 8.63 -23.42 -2.44
CA ALA A 233 9.54 -22.67 -3.31
C ALA A 233 8.84 -22.22 -4.61
N ILE A 234 8.01 -23.09 -5.22
CA ILE A 234 7.19 -22.73 -6.38
C ILE A 234 6.17 -21.63 -6.01
N LEU A 235 5.56 -21.69 -4.82
CA LEU A 235 4.70 -20.61 -4.32
C LEU A 235 5.49 -19.29 -4.24
N CYS A 236 6.66 -19.29 -3.61
CA CYS A 236 7.52 -18.12 -3.49
C CYS A 236 7.85 -17.52 -4.87
N GLN A 237 8.24 -18.35 -5.83
CA GLN A 237 8.54 -17.91 -7.19
C GLN A 237 7.32 -17.28 -7.88
N LYS A 238 6.13 -17.87 -7.73
CA LYS A 238 4.88 -17.33 -8.30
C LYS A 238 4.48 -16.01 -7.67
N VAL A 239 4.63 -15.89 -6.34
CA VAL A 239 4.39 -14.64 -5.62
C VAL A 239 5.37 -13.57 -6.09
N ASN A 240 6.66 -13.88 -6.14
CA ASN A 240 7.69 -12.95 -6.60
C ASN A 240 7.49 -12.52 -8.06
N LYS A 241 7.07 -13.42 -8.96
CA LYS A 241 6.75 -13.07 -10.35
C LYS A 241 5.59 -12.06 -10.46
N ARG A 242 4.65 -12.07 -9.53
CA ARG A 242 3.49 -11.17 -9.52
C ARG A 242 3.74 -9.89 -8.73
N LEU A 243 4.49 -9.97 -7.64
CA LEU A 243 4.74 -8.87 -6.72
C LEU A 243 6.09 -8.17 -6.97
N GLY A 244 7.00 -8.75 -7.75
CA GLY A 244 8.36 -8.21 -7.93
C GLY A 244 8.37 -6.77 -8.43
N ASN A 245 7.56 -6.45 -9.43
CA ASN A 245 7.42 -5.08 -9.92
C ASN A 245 6.83 -4.15 -8.85
N ILE A 246 5.90 -4.64 -8.04
CA ILE A 246 5.27 -3.89 -6.94
C ILE A 246 6.30 -3.55 -5.88
N ILE A 247 7.15 -4.52 -5.52
CA ILE A 247 8.25 -4.35 -4.57
C ILE A 247 9.25 -3.32 -5.07
N LEU A 248 9.62 -3.37 -6.35
CA LEU A 248 10.56 -2.40 -6.95
C LEU A 248 9.99 -0.98 -6.94
N ILE A 249 8.70 -0.81 -7.26
CA ILE A 249 8.02 0.49 -7.23
C ILE A 249 8.00 1.06 -5.81
N SER A 250 7.56 0.26 -4.83
CA SER A 250 7.53 0.67 -3.42
C SER A 250 8.92 1.03 -2.91
N PHE A 251 9.93 0.21 -3.22
CA PHE A 251 11.31 0.47 -2.84
C PHE A 251 11.84 1.79 -3.44
N GLY A 252 11.62 2.01 -4.74
CA GLY A 252 12.06 3.23 -5.42
C GLY A 252 11.41 4.50 -4.85
N ALA A 253 10.10 4.44 -4.59
CA ALA A 253 9.38 5.56 -3.97
C ALA A 253 9.89 5.86 -2.56
N ASN A 254 10.03 4.82 -1.72
CA ASN A 254 10.52 4.98 -0.35
C ASN A 254 11.96 5.50 -0.32
N MET A 255 12.82 5.03 -1.21
CA MET A 255 14.18 5.54 -1.35
C MET A 255 14.18 7.03 -1.72
N TYR A 256 13.34 7.45 -2.68
CA TYR A 256 13.21 8.86 -3.03
C TYR A 256 12.82 9.72 -1.83
N PHE A 257 11.76 9.34 -1.11
CA PHE A 257 11.26 10.15 0.02
C PHE A 257 12.26 10.23 1.17
N ILE A 258 12.97 9.15 1.49
CA ILE A 258 14.01 9.17 2.52
C ILE A 258 15.14 10.13 2.12
N VAL A 259 15.60 10.09 0.87
CA VAL A 259 16.66 10.98 0.39
C VAL A 259 16.19 12.45 0.38
N ALA A 260 14.95 12.70 -0.05
CA ALA A 260 14.38 14.05 -0.05
C ALA A 260 14.22 14.61 1.38
N GLN A 261 13.78 13.79 2.33
CA GLN A 261 13.68 14.17 3.76
C GLN A 261 15.06 14.46 4.36
N LEU A 262 16.07 13.63 4.07
CA LEU A 262 17.44 13.86 4.53
C LEU A 262 18.01 15.17 3.98
N TYR A 263 17.77 15.47 2.70
CA TYR A 263 18.19 16.73 2.11
C TYR A 263 17.53 17.93 2.79
N LYS A 264 16.22 17.87 3.05
CA LYS A 264 15.48 18.93 3.75
C LYS A 264 15.92 19.11 5.21
N GLY A 265 16.45 18.07 5.86
CA GLY A 265 16.98 18.16 7.21
C GLY A 265 18.41 18.73 7.30
N LEU A 266 19.11 18.82 6.16
CA LEU A 266 20.48 19.34 6.08
C LEU A 266 20.54 20.83 5.70
N VAL A 267 19.52 21.33 5.01
CA VAL A 267 19.37 22.73 4.57
C VAL A 267 18.53 23.49 5.58
#